data_AF-A0A0S9L8U8-F1
#
_entry.id   AF-A0A0S9L8U8-F1
#
_cell.length_a   1.000
_cell.length_b   1.000
_cell.length_c   1.000
_cell.angle_alpha   90.00
_cell.angle_beta   90.00
_cell.angle_gamma   90.00
#
_symmetry.space_group_name_H-M   'P 1'
#
loop_
_entity.id
_entity.type
_entity.pdbx_description
1 polymer ?
#
loop_
_entity_poly.entity_id
_entity_poly.type
_entity_poly.pdbx_seq_one_letter_code
_entity_poly.pdbx_strand_id
1 'polypeptide(L)'
;MQIRVQSDKTTVRVLFSHEMERGQRRDAAGRPIAARFIQSTRAMQKGRVVLSAQWGPAVSRNPFLQFGFNGGKPGDKLALSWIYIRSDEVAIG
;
A
#
# COMPACT_ATOMS: atom_id res chain seq x y z
N MET A 1 -8.80 7.11 1.94
CA MET A 1 -9.37 6.17 0.93
C MET A 1 -10.70 6.71 0.46
N GLN A 2 -10.98 6.62 -0.83
CA GLN A 2 -12.27 6.98 -1.43
C GLN A 2 -12.81 5.78 -2.22
N ILE A 3 -14.11 5.55 -2.14
CA ILE A 3 -14.80 4.49 -2.87
C ILE A 3 -15.98 5.12 -3.62
N ARG A 4 -16.11 4.80 -4.90
CA ARG A 4 -17.22 5.23 -5.74
C ARG A 4 -17.87 4.01 -6.37
N VAL A 5 -19.19 3.88 -6.19
CA VAL A 5 -20.00 2.83 -6.82
C VAL A 5 -20.81 3.47 -7.95
N GLN A 6 -20.78 2.88 -9.13
CA GLN A 6 -21.62 3.26 -10.27
C GLN A 6 -22.18 2.00 -10.91
N SER A 7 -23.51 1.86 -10.88
CA SER A 7 -24.19 0.65 -11.36
C SER A 7 -23.62 -0.60 -10.68
N ASP A 8 -22.92 -1.45 -11.43
CA ASP A 8 -22.28 -2.68 -10.98
C ASP A 8 -20.76 -2.57 -10.84
N LYS A 9 -20.17 -1.37 -10.94
CA LYS A 9 -18.73 -1.15 -10.83
C LYS A 9 -18.37 -0.34 -9.60
N THR A 10 -17.37 -0.82 -8.86
CA THR A 10 -16.76 -0.10 -7.75
C THR A 10 -15.36 0.35 -8.13
N THR A 11 -15.08 1.64 -7.99
CA THR A 11 -13.75 2.24 -8.13
C THR A 11 -13.23 2.63 -6.75
N VAL A 12 -12.02 2.19 -6.43
CA VAL A 12 -11.35 2.47 -5.18
C VAL A 12 -10.11 3.32 -5.45
N ARG A 13 -9.92 4.36 -4.64
CA ARG A 13 -8.76 5.24 -4.67
C ARG A 13 -8.14 5.34 -3.30
N VAL A 14 -6.83 5.10 -3.22
CA VAL A 14 -6.07 5.12 -1.98
C VAL A 14 -4.83 5.97 -2.17
N LEU A 15 -4.63 6.92 -1.26
CA LEU A 15 -3.36 7.60 -1.08
C LEU A 15 -2.77 7.09 0.23
N PHE A 16 -1.63 6.43 0.15
CA PHE A 16 -0.92 5.94 1.34
C PHE A 16 0.04 7.03 1.82
N SER A 17 0.00 7.38 3.09
CA SER A 17 1.02 8.23 3.71
C SER A 17 2.25 7.38 4.05
N HIS A 18 3.12 7.17 3.07
CA HIS A 18 4.31 6.31 3.19
C HIS A 18 5.50 6.88 2.43
N GLU A 19 6.70 6.77 3.00
CA GLU A 19 7.92 7.38 2.46
C GLU A 19 8.45 6.69 1.20
N MET A 20 8.27 5.36 1.12
CA MET A 20 8.79 4.52 0.03
C MET A 20 10.31 4.67 -0.13
N GLU A 21 11.05 4.54 0.97
CA GLU A 21 12.52 4.53 0.94
C GLU A 21 13.00 3.31 0.16
N ARG A 22 13.92 3.55 -0.78
CA ARG A 22 14.35 2.56 -1.79
C ARG A 22 15.72 1.96 -1.48
N GLY A 23 16.36 2.41 -0.41
CA GLY A 23 17.66 1.91 0.03
C GLY A 23 18.86 2.66 -0.56
N GLN A 24 18.61 3.72 -1.34
CA GLN A 24 19.66 4.41 -2.10
C GLN A 24 20.20 5.65 -1.39
N ARG A 25 19.45 6.19 -0.42
CA ARG A 25 19.86 7.35 0.36
C ARG A 25 20.90 6.96 1.40
N ARG A 26 21.73 7.92 1.78
CA ARG A 26 22.67 7.81 2.90
C ARG A 26 22.30 8.79 4.01
N ASP A 27 22.60 8.40 5.25
CA ASP A 27 22.48 9.29 6.41
C ASP A 27 23.64 10.29 6.48
N ALA A 28 23.64 11.17 7.50
CA ALA A 28 24.69 12.16 7.69
C ALA A 28 26.08 11.56 7.95
N ALA A 29 26.15 10.31 8.42
CA ALA A 29 27.39 9.56 8.62
C ALA A 29 27.81 8.78 7.37
N GLY A 30 27.08 8.93 6.25
CA GLY A 30 27.35 8.24 4.99
C GLY A 30 26.88 6.78 4.96
N ARG A 31 26.16 6.29 5.98
CA ARG A 31 25.64 4.92 6.04
C ARG A 31 24.39 4.80 5.17
N PRO A 32 24.18 3.67 4.46
CA PRO A 32 22.98 3.46 3.67
C PRO A 32 21.73 3.43 4.58
N ILE A 33 20.67 4.09 4.14
CA ILE A 33 19.35 4.00 4.78
C ILE A 33 18.69 2.73 4.24
N ALA A 34 18.19 1.86 5.12
CA ALA A 34 17.54 0.61 4.69
C ALA A 34 16.29 0.87 3.84
N ALA A 35 16.07 0.02 2.83
CA ALA A 35 14.86 0.10 2.01
C ALA A 35 13.62 -0.16 2.87
N ARG A 36 12.66 0.76 2.80
CA ARG A 36 11.38 0.70 3.51
C ARG A 36 10.28 1.20 2.57
N PHE A 37 9.70 0.27 1.84
CA PHE A 37 8.61 0.51 0.89
C PHE A 37 7.48 -0.51 1.11
N ILE A 38 6.26 -0.12 0.76
CA ILE A 38 5.11 -1.04 0.71
C ILE A 38 5.44 -2.13 -0.31
N GLN A 39 5.38 -3.40 0.10
CA GLN A 39 5.72 -4.53 -0.76
C GLN A 39 4.49 -5.14 -1.40
N SER A 40 3.39 -5.23 -0.64
CA SER A 40 2.14 -5.78 -1.15
C SER A 40 0.93 -5.09 -0.56
N THR A 41 -0.15 -5.07 -1.34
CA THR A 41 -1.49 -4.64 -0.91
C THR A 41 -2.51 -5.72 -1.25
N ARG A 42 -3.49 -5.91 -0.37
CA ARG A 42 -4.61 -6.83 -0.60
C ARG A 42 -5.92 -6.16 -0.20
N ALA A 43 -6.89 -6.17 -1.09
CA ALA A 43 -8.24 -5.67 -0.82
C ALA A 43 -9.25 -6.82 -0.84
N MET A 44 -10.13 -6.85 0.16
CA MET A 44 -11.16 -7.87 0.32
C MET A 44 -12.54 -7.25 0.49
N GLN A 45 -13.52 -7.80 -0.23
CA GLN A 45 -14.93 -7.47 -0.11
C GLN A 45 -15.71 -8.75 0.23
N LYS A 46 -16.44 -8.77 1.34
CA LYS A 46 -17.28 -9.92 1.76
C LYS A 46 -16.51 -11.26 1.72
N GLY A 47 -15.27 -11.25 2.20
CA GLY A 47 -14.39 -12.43 2.20
C GLY A 47 -13.72 -12.76 0.85
N ARG A 48 -14.07 -12.09 -0.25
CA ARG A 48 -13.45 -12.30 -1.56
C ARG A 48 -12.33 -11.30 -1.81
N VAL A 49 -11.22 -11.77 -2.39
CA VAL A 49 -10.13 -10.90 -2.83
C VAL A 49 -10.57 -10.17 -4.10
N VAL A 50 -10.51 -8.84 -4.06
CA VAL A 50 -10.82 -7.98 -5.22
C VAL A 50 -9.58 -7.24 -5.74
N LEU A 51 -8.49 -7.25 -4.97
CA LEU A 51 -7.17 -6.80 -5.39
C LEU A 51 -6.08 -7.59 -4.65
N SER A 52 -5.04 -7.98 -5.37
CA SER A 52 -3.75 -8.37 -4.82
C SER A 52 -2.67 -7.74 -5.70
N ALA A 53 -1.80 -6.90 -5.13
CA ALA A 53 -0.75 -6.22 -5.88
C ALA A 53 0.59 -6.33 -5.15
N GLN A 54 1.66 -6.45 -5.95
CA GLN A 54 3.05 -6.39 -5.51
C GLN A 54 3.66 -5.07 -6.00
N TRP A 55 4.51 -4.49 -5.18
CA TRP A 55 5.05 -3.15 -5.36
C TRP A 55 6.57 -3.25 -5.41
N GLY A 56 7.18 -2.55 -6.37
CA GLY A 56 8.63 -2.45 -6.46
C GLY A 56 9.17 -1.21 -5.74
N PRO A 57 10.49 -1.15 -5.48
CA PRO A 57 11.12 0.02 -4.88
C PRO A 57 10.99 1.26 -5.78
N ALA A 58 10.76 1.13 -7.08
CA ALA A 58 10.63 2.27 -7.99
C ALA A 58 9.40 3.15 -7.73
N VAL A 59 8.46 2.72 -6.89
CA VAL A 59 7.25 3.48 -6.57
C VAL A 59 7.57 4.71 -5.73
N SER A 60 7.03 5.86 -6.12
CA SER A 60 7.23 7.15 -5.46
C SER A 60 6.63 7.24 -4.05
N ARG A 61 7.19 8.15 -3.25
CA ARG A 61 6.62 8.59 -1.97
C ARG A 61 5.14 8.97 -2.11
N ASN A 62 4.39 8.70 -1.05
CA ASN A 62 2.94 8.87 -0.97
C ASN A 62 2.21 8.16 -2.12
N PRO A 63 2.34 6.82 -2.22
CA PRO A 63 1.84 6.12 -3.37
C PRO A 63 0.33 6.26 -3.54
N PHE A 64 -0.09 6.41 -4.80
CA PHE A 64 -1.49 6.39 -5.19
C PHE A 64 -1.84 5.06 -5.86
N LEU A 65 -2.87 4.40 -5.35
CA LEU A 65 -3.43 3.18 -5.92
C LEU A 65 -4.88 3.44 -6.33
N GLN A 66 -5.19 3.20 -7.60
CA GLN A 66 -6.55 3.14 -8.11
C GLN A 66 -6.81 1.79 -8.75
N PHE A 67 -7.92 1.17 -8.39
CA PHE A 67 -8.38 -0.06 -9.03
C PHE A 67 -9.91 -0.09 -9.09
N GLY A 68 -10.44 -0.89 -10.01
CA GLY A 68 -11.87 -1.14 -10.14
C GLY A 68 -12.17 -2.63 -10.04
N PHE A 69 -13.35 -2.96 -9.54
CA PHE A 69 -13.87 -4.32 -9.54
C PHE A 69 -15.39 -4.32 -9.73
N ASN A 70 -15.95 -5.42 -10.24
CA ASN A 70 -17.38 -5.57 -10.41
C ASN A 70 -18.05 -5.98 -9.10
N GLY A 71 -19.25 -5.45 -8.86
CA GLY A 71 -20.02 -5.59 -7.64
C GLY A 71 -19.74 -4.48 -6.63
N GLY A 72 -20.33 -4.65 -5.45
CA GLY A 72 -20.39 -3.62 -4.42
C GLY A 72 -21.63 -2.75 -4.50
N LYS A 73 -22.13 -2.39 -3.33
CA LYS A 73 -23.25 -1.47 -3.16
C LYS A 73 -22.96 -0.47 -2.06
N PRO A 74 -23.62 0.69 -2.03
CA PRO A 74 -23.55 1.61 -0.90
C PRO A 74 -23.74 0.87 0.43
N GLY A 75 -22.86 1.13 1.40
CA GLY A 75 -22.85 0.47 2.72
C GLY A 75 -22.03 -0.82 2.81
N ASP A 76 -21.60 -1.41 1.68
CA ASP A 76 -20.66 -2.54 1.73
C ASP A 76 -19.30 -2.11 2.31
N LYS A 77 -18.68 -3.00 3.09
CA LYS A 77 -17.33 -2.79 3.64
C LYS A 77 -16.28 -3.37 2.70
N LEU A 78 -15.18 -2.64 2.56
CA LEU A 78 -13.96 -3.07 1.89
C LEU A 78 -12.82 -3.05 2.91
N ALA A 79 -12.15 -4.19 3.09
CA ALA A 79 -10.93 -4.27 3.89
C ALA A 79 -9.72 -4.09 2.98
N LEU A 80 -8.82 -3.17 3.32
CA LEU A 80 -7.54 -2.99 2.65
C LEU A 80 -6.42 -3.24 3.65
N SER A 81 -5.47 -4.08 3.27
CA SER A 81 -4.26 -4.39 4.05
C SER A 81 -3.02 -4.21 3.20
N TRP A 82 -1.90 -3.88 3.82
CA TRP A 82 -0.62 -3.76 3.17
C TRP A 82 0.52 -4.19 4.08
N ILE A 83 1.59 -4.70 3.48
CA ILE A 83 2.78 -5.17 4.18
C ILE A 83 3.97 -4.34 3.73
N TYR A 84 4.80 -3.92 4.68
CA TYR A 84 6.13 -3.35 4.44
C TYR A 84 7.10 -3.93 5.48
N ILE A 85 8.37 -4.02 5.12
CA ILE A 85 9.41 -4.40 6.10
C ILE A 85 9.77 -3.17 6.90
N ARG A 86 9.78 -3.31 8.22
CA ARG A 86 10.41 -2.36 9.13
C ARG A 86 11.71 -3.00 9.63
N SER A 87 12.85 -2.44 9.26
CA SER A 87 14.14 -2.82 9.82
C SER A 87 14.40 -1.91 11.00
N ASP A 88 14.22 -2.41 12.23
CA ASP A 88 14.68 -1.75 13.44
C ASP A 88 15.95 -2.50 13.90
N GLU A 89 17.11 -1.85 13.87
CA GLU A 89 18.31 -2.36 14.55
C GLU A 89 18.26 -1.87 16.00
N VAL A 90 18.00 -2.79 16.93
CA VAL A 90 18.14 -2.53 18.37
C VAL A 90 19.45 -3.17 18.80
N ALA A 91 20.34 -2.36 19.38
CA ALA A 91 21.56 -2.88 19.98
C ALA A 91 21.16 -3.81 21.14
N ILE A 92 21.73 -5.01 21.18
CA ILE A 92 21.61 -5.88 22.35
C ILE A 92 22.45 -5.24 23.46
N GLY A 93 21.79 -4.86 24.56
CA GLY A 93 22.37 -4.34 25.79
C GLY A 93 21.53 -4.80 26.97
#